data_AF-A0A2I0HR07-F1
#
_entry.id   AF-A0A2I0HR07-F1
#
_cell.length_a   1.000
_cell.length_b   1.000
_cell.length_c   1.000
_cell.angle_alpha   90.00
_cell.angle_beta   90.00
_cell.angle_gamma   90.00
#
_symmetry.space_group_name_H-M   'P 1'
#
loop_
_entity.id
_entity.type
_entity.pdbx_description
1 polymer ?
#
loop_
_entity_poly.entity_id
_entity_poly.type
_entity_poly.pdbx_seq_one_letter_code
_entity_poly.pdbx_strand_id
1 'polypeptide(L)'
;MEETFVPLQGIKNDLRGRLMCYKQDWTGGFRAGFRILAPTTYIFFASAIPVISFGEQLERSTEGVLTAVQTLASTAVCGIIHSIMGGQPLLILGVAEPTVIMYTFMFDFAKERPDLGRNLFLAWTAW
;
A
#
# COMPACT_ATOMS: atom_id res chain seq x y z
N MET A 1 -19.16 33.52 -12.68
CA MET A 1 -19.72 32.30 -13.26
C MET A 1 -19.76 31.31 -12.11
N GLU A 2 -20.93 31.04 -11.56
CA GLU A 2 -21.07 30.09 -10.45
C GLU A 2 -20.56 28.73 -10.95
N GLU A 3 -19.48 28.23 -10.36
CA GLU A 3 -19.01 26.87 -10.56
C GLU A 3 -20.12 25.95 -10.04
N THR A 4 -21.03 25.53 -10.91
CA THR A 4 -21.99 24.46 -10.60
C THR A 4 -21.20 23.25 -10.16
N PHE A 5 -21.25 22.94 -8.87
CA PHE A 5 -20.57 21.79 -8.28
C PHE A 5 -21.15 20.52 -8.90
N VAL A 6 -20.42 19.93 -9.84
CA VAL A 6 -20.73 18.61 -10.38
C VAL A 6 -19.96 17.58 -9.55
N PRO A 7 -20.64 16.72 -8.78
CA PRO A 7 -19.95 15.72 -7.98
C PRO A 7 -19.10 14.81 -8.88
N LEU A 8 -17.92 14.40 -8.40
CA LEU A 8 -17.00 13.46 -9.05
C LEU A 8 -16.33 13.95 -10.36
N GLN A 9 -16.49 15.22 -10.72
CA GLN A 9 -15.89 15.77 -11.94
C GLN A 9 -14.35 15.67 -11.95
N GLY A 10 -13.70 15.85 -10.79
CA GLY A 10 -12.24 15.68 -10.64
C GLY A 10 -11.79 14.24 -10.95
N ILE A 11 -12.44 13.24 -10.32
CA ILE A 11 -12.13 11.82 -10.55
C ILE A 11 -12.31 11.44 -12.02
N LYS A 12 -13.35 11.96 -12.67
CA LYS A 12 -13.58 11.74 -14.10
C LYS A 12 -12.44 12.31 -14.96
N ASN A 13 -11.94 13.49 -14.61
CA ASN A 13 -10.82 14.13 -15.32
C ASN A 13 -9.51 13.34 -15.12
N ASP A 14 -9.25 12.89 -13.89
CA ASP A 14 -8.07 12.09 -13.55
C ASP A 14 -8.06 10.75 -14.31
N LEU A 15 -9.21 10.06 -14.33
CA LEU A 15 -9.38 8.82 -15.08
C LEU A 15 -9.15 9.03 -16.57
N ARG A 16 -9.72 10.10 -17.13
CA ARG A 16 -9.55 10.42 -18.56
C ARG A 16 -8.09 10.72 -18.90
N GLY A 17 -7.38 11.44 -18.04
CA GLY A 17 -5.96 11.71 -18.20
C GLY A 17 -5.13 10.41 -18.18
N ARG A 18 -5.36 9.54 -17.19
CA ARG A 18 -4.63 8.29 -17.02
C ARG A 18 -4.85 7.31 -18.18
N LEU A 19 -6.08 7.17 -18.64
CA LEU A 19 -6.46 6.24 -19.72
C LEU A 19 -5.74 6.55 -21.04
N MET A 20 -5.48 7.82 -21.35
CA MET A 20 -4.76 8.21 -22.57
C MET A 20 -3.31 7.70 -22.59
N CYS A 21 -2.65 7.66 -21.43
CA CYS A 21 -1.26 7.19 -21.31
C CYS A 21 -1.17 5.68 -21.06
N TYR A 22 -2.22 5.03 -20.56
CA TYR A 22 -2.18 3.62 -20.15
C TYR A 22 -1.72 2.67 -21.25
N LYS A 23 -2.21 2.85 -22.48
CA LYS A 23 -1.77 2.04 -23.63
C LYS A 23 -0.28 2.22 -23.95
N GLN A 24 0.25 3.43 -23.73
CA GLN A 24 1.66 3.73 -23.97
C GLN A 24 2.55 3.07 -22.92
N ASP A 25 2.12 2.99 -21.66
CA ASP A 25 2.90 2.35 -20.60
C ASP A 25 3.16 0.88 -20.88
N TRP A 26 2.13 0.14 -21.32
CA TRP A 26 2.28 -1.27 -21.68
C TRP A 26 3.17 -1.45 -22.91
N THR A 27 2.92 -0.68 -23.97
CA THR A 27 3.73 -0.80 -25.20
C THR A 27 5.19 -0.35 -24.99
N GLY A 28 5.43 0.66 -24.16
CA GLY A 28 6.75 1.11 -23.73
C GLY A 28 7.46 0.08 -22.84
N GLY A 29 6.74 -0.52 -21.89
CA GLY A 29 7.25 -1.56 -21.00
C GLY A 29 7.75 -2.79 -21.78
N PHE A 30 6.95 -3.30 -22.72
CA PHE A 30 7.38 -4.43 -23.57
C PHE A 30 8.57 -4.07 -24.47
N ARG A 31 8.68 -2.83 -24.94
CA ARG A 31 9.82 -2.36 -25.75
C ARG A 31 11.12 -2.19 -24.95
N ALA A 32 11.04 -1.96 -23.65
CA ALA A 32 12.22 -1.81 -22.79
C ALA A 32 13.05 -3.11 -22.69
N GLY A 33 12.43 -4.27 -22.97
CA GLY A 33 13.11 -5.57 -22.97
C GLY A 33 13.80 -5.85 -21.64
N PHE A 34 15.08 -6.24 -21.68
CA PHE A 34 15.86 -6.57 -20.49
C PHE A 34 16.28 -5.37 -19.64
N ARG A 35 16.18 -4.13 -20.16
CA ARG A 35 16.62 -2.93 -19.43
C ARG A 35 15.79 -2.66 -18.18
N ILE A 36 14.56 -3.17 -18.14
CA ILE A 36 13.67 -3.03 -16.98
C ILE A 36 14.08 -3.92 -15.81
N LEU A 37 14.85 -4.99 -16.04
CA LEU A 37 15.22 -5.95 -14.99
C LEU A 37 16.12 -5.33 -13.91
N ALA A 38 17.03 -4.44 -14.30
CA ALA A 38 17.91 -3.75 -13.38
C ALA A 38 17.13 -2.86 -12.38
N PRO A 39 16.29 -1.90 -12.82
CA PRO A 39 15.50 -1.08 -11.90
C PRO A 39 14.47 -1.90 -11.12
N THR A 40 13.83 -2.93 -11.71
CA THR A 40 12.87 -3.76 -10.96
C THR A 40 13.54 -4.53 -9.82
N THR A 41 14.73 -5.09 -10.07
CA THR A 41 15.49 -5.83 -9.05
C THR A 41 15.95 -4.88 -7.94
N TYR A 42 16.44 -3.69 -8.31
CA TYR A 42 16.84 -2.67 -7.34
C TYR A 42 15.68 -2.23 -6.44
N ILE A 43 14.54 -1.87 -7.04
CA ILE A 43 13.36 -1.42 -6.31
C ILE A 43 12.74 -2.55 -5.47
N PHE A 44 12.80 -3.80 -5.95
CA PHE A 44 12.37 -4.96 -5.16
C PHE A 44 13.12 -5.04 -3.83
N PHE A 45 14.46 -5.00 -3.84
CA PHE A 45 15.23 -5.04 -2.60
C PHE A 45 15.05 -3.76 -1.76
N ALA A 46 15.01 -2.60 -2.41
CA ALA A 46 14.81 -1.32 -1.72
C ALA A 46 13.46 -1.24 -1.00
N SER A 47 12.43 -1.92 -1.50
CA SER A 47 11.09 -1.98 -0.88
C SER A 47 10.90 -3.15 0.07
N ALA A 48 11.47 -4.33 -0.22
CA ALA A 48 11.30 -5.52 0.61
C ALA A 48 12.00 -5.41 1.97
N ILE A 49 13.23 -4.87 2.02
CA ILE A 49 14.02 -4.73 3.25
C ILE A 49 13.28 -3.92 4.32
N PRO A 50 12.80 -2.68 4.06
CA PRO A 50 12.10 -1.91 5.07
C PRO A 50 10.79 -2.57 5.48
N VAL A 51 10.06 -3.20 4.55
CA VAL A 51 8.80 -3.91 4.87
C VAL A 51 9.04 -5.10 5.79
N ILE A 52 10.13 -5.85 5.61
CA ILE A 52 10.52 -6.93 6.53
C ILE A 52 10.87 -6.34 7.90
N SER A 53 11.67 -5.27 7.93
CA SER A 53 12.08 -4.62 9.18
C SER A 53 10.89 -4.09 9.98
N PHE A 54 9.98 -3.37 9.32
CA PHE A 54 8.77 -2.84 9.92
C PHE A 54 7.75 -3.92 10.25
N GLY A 55 7.69 -4.99 9.44
CA GLY A 55 6.86 -6.16 9.71
C GLY A 55 7.30 -6.91 10.96
N GLU A 56 8.60 -7.09 11.17
CA GLU A 56 9.16 -7.67 12.40
C GLU A 56 8.90 -6.77 13.61
N GLN A 57 8.98 -5.44 13.43
CA GLN A 57 8.63 -4.49 14.48
C GLN A 57 7.15 -4.61 14.88
N LEU A 58 6.25 -4.69 13.90
CA LEU A 58 4.82 -4.94 14.12
C LEU A 58 4.57 -6.27 14.82
N GLU A 59 5.31 -7.31 14.45
CA GLU A 59 5.19 -8.64 15.06
C GLU A 59 5.53 -8.60 16.55
N ARG A 60 6.60 -7.90 16.92
CA ARG A 60 6.99 -7.72 18.33
C ARG A 60 6.00 -6.84 19.09
N SER A 61 5.55 -5.74 18.49
CA SER A 61 4.64 -4.79 19.13
C SER A 61 3.22 -5.31 19.28
N THR A 62 2.76 -6.16 18.37
CA THR A 62 1.40 -6.76 18.40
C THR A 62 1.39 -8.18 18.95
N GLU A 63 2.45 -8.59 19.65
CA GLU A 63 2.62 -9.91 20.27
C GLU A 63 2.41 -11.09 19.29
N GLY A 64 2.71 -10.92 18.01
CA GLY A 64 2.52 -11.91 16.96
C GLY A 64 1.13 -11.94 16.31
N VAL A 65 0.26 -10.95 16.57
CA VAL A 65 -1.03 -10.83 15.87
C VAL A 65 -0.83 -10.39 14.42
N LEU A 66 0.06 -9.43 14.18
CA LEU A 66 0.40 -8.94 12.86
C LEU A 66 1.86 -9.29 12.54
N THR A 67 2.09 -10.20 11.60
CA THR A 67 3.44 -10.74 11.32
C THR A 67 4.15 -10.04 10.17
N ALA A 68 5.47 -10.25 10.08
CA ALA A 68 6.25 -9.73 8.95
C ALA A 68 5.75 -10.24 7.60
N VAL A 69 5.32 -11.51 7.54
CA VAL A 69 4.79 -12.13 6.32
C VAL A 69 3.45 -11.52 5.89
N GLN A 70 2.57 -11.22 6.84
CA GLN A 70 1.29 -10.54 6.54
C GLN A 70 1.52 -9.12 6.01
N THR A 71 2.49 -8.41 6.59
CA THR A 71 2.90 -7.06 6.15
C THR A 71 3.46 -7.09 4.73
N LEU A 72 4.29 -8.09 4.41
CA LEU A 72 4.79 -8.34 3.06
C LEU A 72 3.66 -8.65 2.07
N ALA A 73 2.74 -9.56 2.45
CA ALA A 73 1.62 -9.94 1.61
C ALA A 73 0.70 -8.75 1.30
N SER A 74 0.39 -7.93 2.31
CA SER A 74 -0.38 -6.69 2.14
C SER A 74 0.29 -5.74 1.16
N THR A 75 1.59 -5.48 1.35
CA THR A 75 2.35 -4.59 0.46
C THR A 75 2.39 -5.11 -0.98
N ALA A 76 2.58 -6.42 -1.17
CA ALA A 76 2.62 -7.04 -2.50
C ALA A 76 1.27 -6.96 -3.21
N VAL A 77 0.18 -7.34 -2.55
CA VAL A 77 -1.18 -7.32 -3.15
C VAL A 77 -1.59 -5.88 -3.47
N CYS A 78 -1.44 -4.95 -2.53
CA CYS A 78 -1.78 -3.56 -2.75
C CYS A 78 -0.88 -2.91 -3.82
N GLY A 79 0.41 -3.28 -3.88
CA GLY A 79 1.34 -2.83 -4.91
C GLY A 79 0.94 -3.30 -6.32
N ILE A 80 0.53 -4.57 -6.47
CA ILE A 80 0.02 -5.10 -7.75
C ILE A 80 -1.24 -4.34 -8.16
N ILE A 81 -2.22 -4.21 -7.26
CA ILE A 81 -3.47 -3.50 -7.55
C ILE A 81 -3.18 -2.04 -7.94
N HIS A 82 -2.31 -1.36 -7.19
CA HIS A 82 -1.93 0.03 -7.48
C HIS A 82 -1.17 0.17 -8.80
N SER A 83 -0.29 -0.77 -9.15
CA SER A 83 0.43 -0.72 -10.43
C SER A 83 -0.50 -0.85 -11.65
N ILE A 84 -1.60 -1.61 -11.50
CA ILE A 84 -2.56 -1.85 -12.59
C ILE A 84 -3.62 -0.74 -12.67
N MET A 85 -4.16 -0.31 -11.53
CA MET A 85 -5.30 0.61 -11.46
C MET A 85 -4.94 2.05 -11.04
N GLY A 86 -3.71 2.27 -10.57
CA GLY A 86 -3.29 3.55 -10.01
C GLY A 86 -3.11 4.66 -11.04
N GLY A 87 -3.31 5.89 -10.56
CA GLY A 87 -3.08 7.11 -11.35
C GLY A 87 -1.61 7.41 -11.61
N GLN A 88 -0.69 6.86 -10.80
CA GLN A 88 0.76 7.10 -10.91
C GLN A 88 1.56 5.80 -10.82
N PRO A 89 1.92 5.17 -11.94
CA PRO A 89 2.58 3.85 -11.96
C PRO A 89 4.02 3.87 -11.39
N LEU A 90 4.64 5.04 -11.24
CA LEU A 90 5.97 5.19 -10.62
C LEU A 90 5.92 5.26 -9.09
N LEU A 91 4.72 5.31 -8.49
CA LEU A 91 4.56 5.34 -7.05
C LEU A 91 4.86 3.95 -6.46
N ILE A 92 5.77 3.90 -5.49
CA ILE A 92 6.09 2.67 -4.76
C ILE A 92 5.26 2.64 -3.47
N LEU A 93 4.35 1.70 -3.39
CA LEU A 93 3.55 1.46 -2.20
C LEU A 93 4.36 0.65 -1.18
N GLY A 94 4.35 1.05 0.07
CA GLY A 94 5.03 0.35 1.17
C GLY A 94 4.49 0.75 2.52
N VAL A 95 4.95 0.05 3.55
CA VAL A 95 4.68 0.39 4.96
C VAL A 95 5.77 1.34 5.43
N ALA A 96 5.35 2.41 6.11
CA ALA A 96 6.24 3.39 6.71
C ALA A 96 6.14 3.34 8.24
N GLU A 97 7.16 3.85 8.92
CA GLU A 97 7.23 3.89 10.38
C GLU A 97 5.99 4.54 11.05
N PRO A 98 5.41 5.65 10.56
CA PRO A 98 4.20 6.19 11.17
C PRO A 98 3.02 5.21 11.17
N THR A 99 2.93 4.35 10.15
CA THR A 99 1.91 3.29 10.12
C THR A 99 2.16 2.27 11.23
N VAL A 100 3.41 1.86 11.43
CA VAL A 100 3.79 0.92 12.50
C VAL A 100 3.43 1.48 13.87
N ILE A 101 3.80 2.73 14.14
CA ILE A 101 3.53 3.41 15.42
C ILE A 101 2.02 3.47 15.68
N MET A 102 1.23 3.81 14.66
CA MET A 102 -0.23 3.87 14.80
C MET A 102 -0.83 2.49 15.10
N TYR A 103 -0.38 1.43 14.42
CA TYR A 103 -0.86 0.07 14.68
C TYR A 103 -0.49 -0.41 16.10
N THR A 104 0.69 -0.07 16.59
CA THR A 104 1.08 -0.35 17.98
C THR A 104 0.16 0.35 18.98
N PHE A 105 -0.08 1.64 18.79
CA PHE A 105 -0.98 2.40 19.67
C PHE A 105 -2.42 1.85 19.63
N MET A 106 -2.90 1.51 18.44
CA MET A 106 -4.21 0.88 18.25
C MET A 106 -4.30 -0.50 18.93
N PHE A 107 -3.22 -1.28 18.90
CA PHE A 107 -3.16 -2.58 19.55
C PHE A 107 -3.20 -2.44 21.08
N ASP A 108 -2.42 -1.53 21.65
CA ASP A 108 -2.43 -1.25 23.08
C ASP A 108 -3.81 -0.78 23.53
N PHE A 109 -4.43 0.14 22.77
CA PHE A 109 -5.80 0.59 23.03
C PHE A 109 -6.81 -0.56 23.03
N ALA A 110 -6.73 -1.45 22.04
CA ALA A 110 -7.64 -2.58 21.92
C ALA A 110 -7.44 -3.62 23.03
N LYS A 111 -6.19 -3.84 23.43
CA LYS A 111 -5.82 -4.83 24.45
C LYS A 111 -6.31 -4.44 25.85
N GLU A 112 -6.32 -3.14 26.18
CA GLU A 112 -6.82 -2.63 27.47
C GLU A 112 -8.35 -2.68 27.59
N ARG A 113 -9.06 -2.90 26.49
CA ARG A 113 -10.53 -2.92 26.43
C ARG A 113 -11.07 -4.33 26.65
N PRO A 114 -11.89 -4.56 27.70
CA PRO A 114 -12.42 -5.90 28.02
C PRO A 114 -13.41 -6.43 26.97
N ASP A 115 -14.02 -5.55 26.18
CA ASP A 115 -14.99 -5.84 25.12
C ASP A 115 -14.33 -6.19 23.78
N LEU A 116 -13.06 -5.80 23.56
CA LEU A 116 -12.35 -5.99 22.30
C LEU A 116 -11.23 -7.04 22.43
N GLY A 117 -10.29 -6.75 23.33
CA GLY A 117 -9.10 -7.56 23.56
C GLY A 117 -8.25 -7.80 22.29
N ARG A 118 -7.32 -8.74 22.42
CA ARG A 118 -6.34 -9.07 21.38
C ARG A 118 -6.96 -9.74 20.15
N ASN A 119 -7.96 -10.60 20.33
CA ASN A 119 -8.49 -11.45 19.26
C ASN A 119 -9.34 -10.69 18.24
N LEU A 120 -10.00 -9.60 18.65
CA LEU A 120 -10.84 -8.79 17.77
C LEU A 120 -10.09 -7.61 17.15
N PHE A 121 -8.82 -7.39 17.51
CA PHE A 121 -8.01 -6.28 17.02
C PHE A 121 -8.02 -6.17 15.49
N LEU A 122 -7.75 -7.26 14.77
CA LEU A 122 -7.68 -7.24 13.29
C LEU A 122 -9.01 -6.82 12.64
N ALA A 123 -10.13 -7.36 13.14
CA ALA A 123 -11.46 -7.00 12.62
C ALA A 123 -11.78 -5.53 12.92
N TRP A 124 -11.45 -5.07 14.13
CA TRP A 124 -11.66 -3.69 14.55
C TRP A 124 -10.82 -2.68 13.76
N THR A 125 -9.56 -3.00 13.45
CA THR A 125 -8.71 -2.11 12.65
C THR A 125 -9.22 -1.89 11.21
N ALA A 126 -10.07 -2.80 10.71
CA ALA A 126 -10.64 -2.72 9.37
C ALA A 126 -12.00 -1.98 9.31
N TRP A 127 -12.64 -1.73 10.46
CA TRP A 127 -13.92 -1.04 10.60
C TRP A 127 -13.75 0.47 10.74
#